data_AF-A0A914LAN2-F1
#
_entry.id   AF-A0A914LAN2-F1
#
_cell.length_a   1.000
_cell.length_b   1.000
_cell.length_c   1.000
_cell.angle_alpha   90.00
_cell.angle_beta   90.00
_cell.angle_gamma   90.00
#
_symmetry.space_group_name_H-M   'P 1'
#
loop_
_entity.id
_entity.type
_entity.pdbx_description
1 polymer ?
#
loop_
_entity_poly.entity_id
_entity_poly.type
_entity_poly.pdbx_seq_one_letter_code
_entity_poly.pdbx_strand_id
1 'polypeptide(L)'
;MPIMPFLVFGIGVDNAFLLIHSWRKWALIEQRELNENKENNQRIDTFAQRMSNVFGEMGSSIAITSLTNGIAFGVGIFSPSSLMSNFCLCTSIAIFLDFLFEFLIFAPCLPFIKWKIEENESSLKRENWPLFGIIKFKKER
;
A
#
# COMPACT_ATOMS: atom_id res chain seq x y z
N MET A 1 -3.37 -23.29 -19.20
CA MET A 1 -1.97 -23.06 -18.79
C MET A 1 -1.94 -22.77 -17.29
N PRO A 2 -1.53 -23.72 -16.45
CA PRO A 2 -1.61 -23.59 -15.00
C PRO A 2 -0.69 -22.51 -14.43
N ILE A 3 0.34 -22.08 -15.18
CA ILE A 3 1.33 -21.09 -14.74
C ILE A 3 0.83 -19.63 -14.78
N MET A 4 -0.13 -19.33 -15.64
CA MET A 4 -0.67 -17.97 -15.81
C MET A 4 -1.18 -17.34 -14.49
N PRO A 5 -2.06 -18.01 -13.70
CA PRO A 5 -2.55 -17.42 -12.46
C PRO A 5 -1.44 -17.21 -11.42
N PHE A 6 -0.47 -18.12 -11.32
CA PHE A 6 0.65 -17.96 -10.39
C PHE A 6 1.56 -16.79 -10.78
N LEU A 7 1.79 -16.60 -12.08
CA LEU A 7 2.61 -15.51 -12.57
C LEU A 7 1.95 -14.15 -12.32
N VAL A 8 0.67 -14.01 -12.64
CA VAL A 8 -0.08 -12.76 -12.41
C VAL A 8 -0.16 -12.47 -10.91
N PHE A 9 -0.45 -13.49 -10.09
CA PHE A 9 -0.49 -13.34 -8.64
C PHE A 9 0.86 -12.90 -8.06
N GLY A 10 1.98 -13.44 -8.57
CA GLY A 10 3.32 -13.04 -8.15
C GLY A 10 3.61 -11.56 -8.42
N ILE A 11 3.19 -11.05 -9.58
CA ILE A 11 3.34 -9.63 -9.94
C ILE A 11 2.49 -8.74 -9.03
N GLY A 12 1.21 -9.09 -8.83
CA GLY A 12 0.33 -8.29 -7.97
C GLY A 12 0.77 -8.26 -6.50
N VAL A 13 1.27 -9.39 -5.97
CA VAL A 13 1.81 -9.45 -4.61
C VAL A 13 3.09 -8.59 -4.47
N ASP A 14 3.98 -8.59 -5.48
CA ASP A 14 5.18 -7.76 -5.48
C ASP A 14 4.86 -6.27 -5.41
N ASN A 15 3.92 -5.81 -6.26
CA ASN A 15 3.45 -4.44 -6.26
C ASN A 15 2.81 -4.05 -4.92
N ALA A 16 1.97 -4.92 -4.35
CA ALA A 16 1.31 -4.68 -3.07
C ALA A 16 2.32 -4.56 -1.92
N PHE A 17 3.36 -5.41 -1.91
CA PHE A 17 4.44 -5.33 -0.94
C PHE A 17 5.26 -4.04 -1.08
N LEU A 18 5.56 -3.61 -2.31
CA LEU A 18 6.22 -2.32 -2.58
C LEU A 18 5.41 -1.15 -2.01
N LEU A 19 4.11 -1.15 -2.25
CA LEU A 19 3.23 -0.08 -1.82
C LEU A 19 3.10 -0.04 -0.28
N ILE A 20 2.97 -1.21 0.38
CA ILE A 20 2.98 -1.31 1.86
C ILE A 20 4.33 -0.88 2.44
N HIS A 21 5.44 -1.33 1.86
CA HIS A 21 6.78 -1.01 2.35
C HIS A 21 6.99 0.50 2.42
N SER A 22 6.60 1.19 1.36
CA SER A 22 6.79 2.62 1.24
C SER A 22 5.77 3.43 2.02
N TRP A 23 4.53 2.95 2.14
CA TRP A 23 3.58 3.49 3.10
C TRP A 23 4.13 3.48 4.53
N ARG A 24 4.81 2.39 4.93
CA ARG A 24 5.47 2.26 6.23
C ARG A 24 6.70 3.15 6.35
N LYS A 25 7.51 3.28 5.29
CA LYS A 25 8.67 4.19 5.27
C LYS A 25 8.25 5.64 5.52
N TRP A 26 7.27 6.13 4.77
CA TRP A 26 6.74 7.48 4.93
C TRP A 26 6.05 7.69 6.28
N ALA A 27 5.44 6.65 6.85
CA ALA A 27 4.92 6.68 8.23
C ALA A 27 5.97 7.10 9.26
N LEU A 28 7.18 6.55 9.12
CA LEU A 28 8.25 6.73 10.08
C LEU A 28 8.95 8.07 9.90
N ILE A 29 9.08 8.54 8.65
CA ILE A 29 9.65 9.86 8.33
C ILE A 29 8.75 10.96 8.90
N GLU A 30 7.44 10.88 8.66
CA GLU A 30 6.46 11.84 9.18
C GLU A 30 6.47 11.89 10.71
N GLN A 31 6.60 10.74 11.40
CA GLN A 31 6.74 10.72 12.86
C GLN A 31 8.06 11.32 13.37
N ARG A 32 9.15 11.28 12.60
CA ARG A 32 10.40 11.95 12.97
C ARG A 32 10.28 13.46 12.83
N GLU A 33 9.79 13.93 11.68
CA GLU A 33 9.60 15.37 11.43
C GLU A 33 8.61 16.02 12.41
N LEU A 34 7.56 15.30 12.82
CA LEU A 34 6.61 15.75 13.86
C LEU A 34 7.23 15.85 15.26
N ASN A 35 8.23 15.03 15.58
CA ASN A 35 8.90 15.09 16.89
C ASN A 35 9.92 16.23 16.97
N GLU A 36 10.50 16.64 15.84
CA GLU A 36 11.41 17.80 15.76
C GLU A 36 10.65 19.13 15.72
N ASN A 37 9.50 19.21 15.03
CA ASN A 37 8.68 20.44 14.92
C ASN A 37 7.63 20.62 16.04
N LYS A 38 7.81 19.98 17.20
CA LYS A 38 6.84 19.95 18.31
C LYS A 38 6.56 21.31 18.97
N GLU A 39 7.31 22.35 18.60
CA GLU A 39 7.18 23.72 19.13
C GLU A 39 6.08 24.53 18.44
N ASN A 40 5.73 24.21 17.19
CA ASN A 40 4.61 24.83 16.48
C ASN A 40 3.45 23.83 16.44
N ASN A 41 2.34 24.16 17.11
CA ASN A 41 1.14 23.33 17.33
C ASN A 41 0.33 23.02 16.04
N GLN A 42 1.00 22.87 14.90
CA GLN A 42 0.44 22.53 13.61
C GLN A 42 0.55 21.01 13.41
N ARG A 43 -0.39 20.28 14.02
CA ARG A 43 -0.64 18.87 13.65
C ARG A 43 -1.29 18.85 12.26
N ILE A 44 -0.49 19.08 11.22
CA ILE A 44 -0.93 18.84 9.85
C ILE A 44 -0.73 17.34 9.58
N ASP A 45 -1.47 16.51 10.31
CA ASP A 45 -1.67 15.09 9.96
C ASP A 45 -2.70 15.04 8.82
N THR A 46 -2.49 15.80 7.74
CA THR A 46 -3.42 15.75 6.61
C THR A 46 -3.11 14.47 5.87
N PHE A 47 -3.80 13.41 6.27
CA PHE A 47 -3.76 12.09 5.67
C PHE A 47 -3.70 12.08 4.13
N ALA A 48 -4.37 13.06 3.49
CA ALA A 48 -4.32 13.28 2.04
C ALA A 48 -2.92 13.68 1.52
N GLN A 49 -2.17 14.50 2.26
CA GLN A 49 -0.80 14.90 1.92
C GLN A 49 0.16 13.72 2.01
N ARG A 50 0.03 12.91 3.07
CA ARG A 50 0.78 11.66 3.20
C ARG A 50 0.46 10.68 2.07
N MET A 51 -0.83 10.54 1.72
CA MET A 51 -1.25 9.73 0.59
C MET A 51 -0.62 10.22 -0.71
N SER A 52 -0.70 11.53 -0.96
CA SER A 52 -0.13 12.15 -2.16
C SER A 52 1.36 11.90 -2.29
N ASN A 53 2.12 12.00 -1.20
CA ASN A 53 3.57 11.75 -1.22
C ASN A 53 3.88 10.27 -1.50
N VAL A 54 3.17 9.34 -0.85
CA VAL A 54 3.35 7.90 -1.10
C VAL A 54 2.96 7.54 -2.54
N PHE A 55 1.85 8.08 -3.05
CA PHE A 55 1.43 7.88 -4.44
C PHE A 55 2.39 8.50 -5.46
N GLY A 56 2.97 9.67 -5.15
CA GLY A 56 3.95 10.31 -6.02
C GLY A 56 5.21 9.46 -6.22
N GLU A 57 5.77 8.95 -5.13
CA GLU A 57 6.99 8.13 -5.22
C GLU A 57 6.74 6.69 -5.65
N MET A 58 5.67 6.06 -5.16
CA MET A 58 5.46 4.63 -5.40
C MET A 58 4.51 4.33 -6.54
N GLY A 59 3.52 5.19 -6.77
CA GLY A 59 2.63 5.06 -7.90
C GLY A 59 3.40 5.12 -9.22
N SER A 60 4.42 5.98 -9.31
CA SER A 60 5.30 6.03 -10.49
C SER A 60 6.13 4.75 -10.66
N SER A 61 6.68 4.20 -9.58
CA SER A 61 7.44 2.94 -9.65
C SER A 61 6.57 1.75 -10.07
N ILE A 62 5.37 1.60 -9.49
CA ILE A 62 4.45 0.51 -9.80
C ILE A 62 3.93 0.63 -11.25
N ALA A 63 3.67 1.85 -11.71
CA ALA A 63 3.29 2.12 -13.09
C ALA A 63 4.40 1.72 -14.07
N ILE A 64 5.67 2.03 -13.78
CA ILE A 64 6.80 1.64 -14.62
C ILE A 64 6.96 0.12 -14.66
N THR A 65 6.87 -0.56 -13.52
CA THR A 65 6.95 -2.03 -13.45
C THR A 65 5.82 -2.68 -14.26
N SER A 66 4.58 -2.25 -14.05
CA SER A 66 3.40 -2.79 -14.75
C SER A 66 3.44 -2.52 -16.25
N LEU A 67 3.89 -1.32 -16.66
CA LEU A 67 4.06 -0.96 -18.06
C LEU A 67 5.13 -1.82 -18.73
N THR A 68 6.28 -2.01 -18.06
CA THR A 68 7.38 -2.83 -18.58
C THR A 68 6.95 -4.30 -18.72
N ASN A 69 6.23 -4.84 -17.73
CA ASN A 69 5.64 -6.18 -17.81
C ASN A 69 4.64 -6.28 -18.97
N GLY A 70 3.74 -5.31 -19.09
CA GLY A 70 2.77 -5.24 -20.19
C GLY A 70 3.43 -5.23 -21.58
N ILE A 71 4.51 -4.46 -21.74
CA ILE A 71 5.30 -4.41 -22.99
C ILE A 71 6.01 -5.74 -23.24
N ALA A 72 6.63 -6.34 -22.21
CA ALA A 72 7.33 -7.62 -22.34
C ALA A 72 6.38 -8.74 -22.81
N PHE A 73 5.18 -8.84 -22.23
CA PHE A 73 4.15 -9.76 -22.71
C PHE A 73 3.56 -9.34 -24.06
N GLY A 74 3.45 -8.03 -24.32
CA GLY A 74 3.02 -7.50 -25.61
C GLY A 74 3.92 -7.96 -26.77
N VAL A 75 5.24 -7.87 -26.59
CA VAL A 75 6.23 -8.41 -27.55
C VAL A 75 6.13 -9.93 -27.66
N GLY A 76 5.82 -10.61 -26.56
CA GLY A 76 5.58 -12.06 -26.52
C GLY A 76 4.44 -12.55 -27.42
N ILE A 77 3.46 -11.70 -27.72
CA ILE A 77 2.37 -12.01 -28.66
C ILE A 77 2.90 -12.24 -30.08
N PHE A 78 3.98 -11.56 -30.48
CA PHE A 78 4.58 -11.69 -31.82
C PHE A 78 5.38 -12.99 -32.01
N SER A 79 5.48 -13.82 -30.96
CA SER A 79 6.17 -15.10 -31.03
C SER A 79 5.55 -16.04 -32.08
N PRO A 80 6.35 -16.75 -32.89
CA PRO A 80 5.84 -17.68 -33.91
C PRO A 80 5.12 -18.91 -33.32
N SER A 81 5.22 -19.13 -32.01
CA SER A 81 4.53 -20.23 -31.32
C SER A 81 3.13 -19.81 -30.86
N SER A 82 2.09 -20.46 -31.40
CA SER A 82 0.68 -20.19 -31.08
C SER A 82 0.34 -20.42 -29.60
N LEU A 83 1.06 -21.30 -28.91
CA LEU A 83 0.86 -21.55 -27.47
C LEU A 83 1.36 -20.36 -26.63
N MET A 84 2.54 -19.83 -26.97
CA MET A 84 3.15 -18.70 -26.27
C MET A 84 2.43 -17.39 -26.58
N SER A 85 1.96 -17.20 -27.82
CA SER A 85 1.22 -15.99 -28.21
C SER A 85 -0.10 -15.86 -27.44
N ASN A 86 -0.91 -16.91 -27.36
CA ASN A 86 -2.16 -16.92 -26.58
C ASN A 86 -1.92 -16.73 -25.07
N PHE A 87 -0.83 -17.30 -24.55
CA PHE A 87 -0.42 -17.08 -23.16
C PHE A 87 -0.11 -15.62 -22.87
N CYS A 88 0.70 -15.01 -23.74
CA CYS A 88 1.15 -13.63 -23.59
C CYS A 88 -0.02 -12.64 -23.74
N LEU A 89 -0.96 -12.90 -24.64
CA LEU A 89 -2.18 -12.10 -24.79
C LEU A 89 -3.02 -12.10 -23.50
N CYS A 90 -3.35 -13.29 -22.97
CA CYS A 90 -4.12 -13.41 -21.74
C CYS A 90 -3.38 -12.78 -20.54
N THR A 91 -2.08 -12.99 -20.46
CA THR A 91 -1.23 -12.47 -19.37
C THR A 91 -1.12 -10.94 -19.43
N SER A 92 -0.98 -10.37 -20.63
CA SER A 92 -0.94 -8.91 -20.84
C SER A 92 -2.24 -8.24 -20.38
N ILE A 93 -3.40 -8.81 -20.73
CA ILE A 93 -4.71 -8.33 -20.26
C ILE A 93 -4.82 -8.47 -18.74
N ALA A 94 -4.39 -9.61 -18.19
CA ALA A 94 -4.45 -9.86 -16.74
C ALA A 94 -3.60 -8.86 -15.95
N ILE A 95 -2.38 -8.55 -16.40
CA ILE A 95 -1.49 -7.56 -15.77
C ILE A 95 -2.07 -6.14 -15.89
N PHE A 96 -2.72 -5.82 -17.01
CA PHE A 96 -3.39 -4.54 -17.16
C PHE A 96 -4.56 -4.36 -16.17
N LEU A 97 -5.37 -5.41 -16.00
CA LEU A 97 -6.45 -5.41 -15.00
C LEU A 97 -5.92 -5.41 -13.57
N ASP A 98 -4.83 -6.14 -13.30
CA ASP A 98 -4.15 -6.15 -12.00
C ASP A 98 -3.68 -4.74 -11.61
N PHE A 99 -3.02 -4.03 -12.55
CA PHE A 99 -2.63 -2.63 -12.35
C PHE A 99 -3.82 -1.71 -12.06
N LEU A 100 -4.93 -1.86 -12.79
CA LEU A 100 -6.15 -1.09 -12.54
C LEU A 100 -6.75 -1.37 -11.16
N PHE A 101 -6.85 -2.65 -10.77
CA PHE A 101 -7.39 -3.02 -9.46
C PHE A 101 -6.48 -2.58 -8.32
N GLU A 102 -5.17 -2.61 -8.52
CA GLU A 102 -4.22 -2.11 -7.53
C GLU A 102 -4.39 -0.60 -7.30
N PHE A 103 -4.52 0.18 -8.36
CA PHE A 103 -4.69 1.62 -8.25
C PHE A 103 -6.10 2.06 -7.81
N LEU A 104 -7.14 1.28 -8.11
CA LEU A 104 -8.53 1.61 -7.78
C LEU A 104 -9.00 1.03 -6.44
N ILE A 105 -8.54 -0.16 -6.07
CA ILE A 105 -9.04 -0.89 -4.89
C ILE A 105 -7.98 -0.92 -3.79
N PHE A 106 -6.76 -1.38 -4.08
CA PHE A 106 -5.74 -1.58 -3.05
C PHE A 106 -5.23 -0.26 -2.47
N ALA A 107 -4.97 0.69 -3.37
CA ALA A 107 -4.62 2.08 -3.12
C ALA A 107 -5.48 2.77 -2.03
N PRO A 108 -6.82 2.88 -2.15
CA PRO A 108 -7.67 3.46 -1.11
C PRO A 108 -8.00 2.50 0.05
N CYS A 109 -7.71 1.21 -0.08
CA CYS A 109 -7.95 0.24 1.01
C CYS A 109 -6.92 0.41 2.14
N LEU A 110 -5.64 0.63 1.81
CA LEU A 110 -4.59 0.87 2.81
C LEU A 110 -4.87 2.02 3.79
N PRO A 111 -5.25 3.23 3.32
CA PRO A 111 -5.65 4.30 4.21
C PRO A 111 -6.82 3.89 5.11
N PHE A 112 -7.83 3.25 4.52
CA PHE A 112 -9.03 2.82 5.23
C PHE A 112 -8.72 1.81 6.34
N ILE A 113 -7.84 0.83 6.08
CA ILE A 113 -7.39 -0.13 7.08
C ILE A 113 -6.66 0.57 8.22
N LYS A 114 -5.76 1.52 7.92
CA LYS A 114 -5.05 2.28 8.96
C LYS A 114 -6.02 3.04 9.86
N TRP A 115 -6.96 3.77 9.24
CA TRP A 115 -7.97 4.53 9.99
C TRP A 115 -8.79 3.62 10.92
N LYS A 116 -9.22 2.45 10.42
CA LYS A 116 -9.96 1.47 11.22
C LYS A 116 -9.15 0.90 12.39
N ILE A 117 -7.86 0.64 12.19
CA ILE A 117 -6.96 0.17 13.26
C ILE A 117 -6.81 1.25 14.34
N GLU A 118 -6.61 2.50 13.94
CA GLU A 118 -6.42 3.63 14.85
C GLU A 118 -7.70 3.95 15.66
N GLU A 119 -8.87 3.80 15.05
CA GLU A 119 -10.16 3.87 15.75
C GLU A 119 -10.32 2.74 16.79
N ASN A 120 -9.90 1.53 16.46
CA ASN A 120 -9.97 0.38 17.36
C ASN A 120 -9.01 0.54 18.56
N GLU A 121 -7.77 0.98 18.33
CA GLU A 121 -6.82 1.29 19.42
C GLU A 121 -7.33 2.41 20.33
N SER A 122 -7.93 3.45 19.74
CA SER A 122 -8.52 4.56 20.49
C SER A 122 -9.69 4.09 21.38
N SER A 123 -10.48 3.14 20.90
CA SER A 123 -11.61 2.55 21.63
C SER A 123 -11.12 1.68 22.80
N LEU A 124 -10.09 0.87 22.58
CA LEU A 124 -9.46 0.04 23.62
C LEU A 124 -8.81 0.91 24.72
N LYS A 125 -8.16 2.02 24.33
CA LYS A 125 -7.58 2.96 25.29
C LYS A 125 -8.63 3.71 26.10
N ARG A 126 -9.79 4.03 25.50
CA ARG A 126 -10.93 4.63 26.23
C ARG A 126 -11.55 3.64 27.22
N GLU A 127 -11.65 2.36 26.88
CA GLU A 127 -12.17 1.33 27.78
C GLU A 127 -11.24 1.02 28.95
N ASN A 128 -9.91 1.02 28.72
CA ASN A 128 -8.89 0.82 29.76
C ASN A 128 -8.54 2.09 30.56
N TRP A 129 -9.06 3.26 30.18
CA TRP A 129 -8.86 4.53 30.87
C TRP A 129 -9.17 4.50 32.38
N PRO A 130 -10.30 3.95 32.87
CA PRO A 130 -10.56 3.87 34.31
C PRO A 130 -9.51 3.05 35.07
N LEU A 131 -8.92 2.02 34.47
CA LEU A 131 -7.88 1.21 35.10
C LEU A 131 -6.53 1.94 35.16
N PHE A 132 -6.14 2.66 34.10
CA PHE A 132 -4.91 3.46 34.10
C PHE A 132 -4.95 4.60 35.10
N GLY A 133 -6.11 5.24 35.30
CA GLY A 133 -6.31 6.25 36.34
C GLY A 133 -6.08 5.70 37.74
N ILE A 134 -6.59 4.50 38.03
CA ILE A 134 -6.42 3.80 39.33
C ILE A 134 -4.96 3.37 39.56
N ILE A 135 -4.28 2.86 38.53
CA ILE A 135 -2.87 2.46 38.62
C ILE A 135 -1.97 3.67 38.86
N LYS A 136 -2.24 4.81 38.22
CA LYS A 136 -1.50 6.05 38.50
C LYS A 136 -1.73 6.54 39.93
N PHE A 137 -2.97 6.46 40.43
CA PHE A 137 -3.31 6.85 41.80
C PHE A 137 -2.69 5.94 42.88
N LYS A 138 -2.42 4.67 42.55
CA LYS A 138 -1.76 3.71 43.46
C LYS A 138 -0.24 3.80 43.45
N LYS A 139 0.36 4.38 42.40
CA LYS A 139 1.82 4.59 42.32
C LYS A 139 2.29 5.87 43.02
N GLU A 140 1.37 6.78 43.33
CA GLU A 140 1.62 8.05 44.05
C GLU A 140 1.31 7.96 45.55
N ARG A 141 1.03 6.76 46.10
CA ARG A 141 0.85 6.52 47.54
C ARG A 141 1.78 5.45 48.07
#